data_AF-A0A373C583-F1
#
_entry.id   AF-A0A373C583-F1
#
_cell.length_a   1.000
_cell.length_b   1.000
_cell.length_c   1.000
_cell.angle_alpha   90.00
_cell.angle_beta   90.00
_cell.angle_gamma   90.00
#
_symmetry.space_group_name_H-M   'P 1'
#
loop_
_entity.id
_entity.type
_entity.pdbx_description
1 polymer ?
#
loop_
_entity_poly.entity_id
_entity_poly.type
_entity_poly.pdbx_seq_one_letter_code
_entity_poly.pdbx_strand_id
1 'polypeptide(L)'
;MMEAKKKYVKPAFRFVTDLRSILECLYEVYGTDGELLLKGEKLSDTVICPFIRMVQKKCSVVDAEILHLMLWKIYMVSARKEAFVADAKKELQPYLTKKDEKQIDTIYDTTYTIDRRH
;
A
#
# COMPACT_ATOMS: atom_id res chain seq x y z
N MET A 1 -11.95 -43.12 13.39
CA MET A 1 -11.47 -41.80 13.83
C MET A 1 -11.93 -40.77 12.81
N MET A 2 -12.72 -39.77 13.17
CA MET A 2 -13.17 -38.72 12.23
C MET A 2 -12.25 -37.51 12.35
N GLU A 3 -11.55 -37.16 11.28
CA GLU A 3 -10.74 -35.96 11.21
C GLU A 3 -11.65 -34.72 11.09
N ALA A 4 -11.68 -33.92 12.15
CA ALA A 4 -12.34 -32.63 12.15
C ALA A 4 -11.54 -31.66 11.25
N LYS A 5 -11.99 -31.47 10.00
CA LYS A 5 -11.48 -30.40 9.13
C LYS A 5 -11.91 -29.05 9.71
N LYS A 6 -11.03 -28.41 10.48
CA LYS A 6 -11.19 -27.03 10.94
C LYS A 6 -11.43 -26.14 9.72
N LYS A 7 -12.66 -25.66 9.53
CA LYS A 7 -13.00 -24.64 8.53
C LYS A 7 -12.18 -23.40 8.89
N TYR A 8 -11.21 -23.05 8.05
CA TYR A 8 -10.50 -21.79 8.16
C TYR A 8 -11.49 -20.65 7.91
N VAL A 9 -11.92 -20.00 8.97
CA VAL A 9 -12.68 -18.74 8.90
C VAL A 9 -11.64 -17.65 8.77
N LYS A 10 -11.48 -17.11 7.55
CA LYS A 10 -10.58 -15.99 7.28
C LYS A 10 -10.93 -14.86 8.25
N PRO A 11 -10.04 -14.48 9.18
CA PRO A 11 -10.30 -13.37 10.08
C PRO A 11 -10.53 -12.14 9.22
N ALA A 12 -11.70 -11.52 9.33
CA ALA A 12 -11.96 -10.21 8.74
C ALA A 12 -11.25 -9.15 9.59
N PHE A 13 -9.91 -9.21 9.62
CA PHE A 13 -9.13 -8.09 10.11
C PHE A 13 -9.33 -6.95 9.13
N ARG A 14 -10.16 -5.99 9.53
CA ARG A 14 -10.31 -4.72 8.86
C ARG A 14 -9.06 -3.91 9.17
N PHE A 15 -7.97 -4.21 8.47
CA PHE A 15 -6.79 -3.37 8.47
C PHE A 15 -7.20 -2.00 7.91
N VAL A 16 -7.51 -1.07 8.79
CA VAL A 16 -7.52 0.37 8.47
C VAL A 16 -6.05 0.80 8.42
N THR A 17 -5.26 0.14 7.58
CA THR A 17 -3.91 0.59 7.31
C THR A 17 -4.04 1.72 6.30
N ASP A 18 -3.55 2.89 6.69
CA ASP A 18 -3.51 4.05 5.84
C ASP A 18 -2.62 3.79 4.61
N LEU A 19 -2.98 4.39 3.47
CA LEU A 19 -2.25 4.18 2.21
C LEU A 19 -0.77 4.55 2.36
N ARG A 20 -0.43 5.52 3.21
CA ARG A 20 0.95 5.94 3.46
C ARG A 20 1.77 4.82 4.09
N SER A 21 1.29 4.23 5.18
CA SER A 21 1.94 3.11 5.86
C SER A 21 2.12 1.91 4.93
N ILE A 22 1.13 1.60 4.10
CA ILE A 22 1.26 0.51 3.10
C ILE A 22 2.40 0.81 2.12
N LEU A 23 2.48 2.04 1.60
CA LEU A 23 3.53 2.46 0.66
C LEU A 23 4.91 2.49 1.32
N GLU A 24 5.01 2.93 2.58
CA GLU A 24 6.27 2.90 3.33
C GLU A 24 6.78 1.48 3.52
N CYS A 25 5.92 0.54 3.92
CA CYS A 25 6.30 -0.86 4.01
C CYS A 25 6.68 -1.43 2.64
N LEU A 26 5.95 -1.08 1.58
CA LEU A 26 6.26 -1.54 0.22
C LEU A 26 7.64 -1.07 -0.24
N TYR A 27 8.03 0.17 0.09
CA TYR A 27 9.37 0.69 -0.22
C TYR A 27 10.48 -0.14 0.44
N GLU A 28 10.30 -0.46 1.73
CA GLU A 28 11.28 -1.25 2.49
C GLU A 28 11.40 -2.66 1.91
N VAL A 29 10.27 -3.30 1.60
CA VAL A 29 10.24 -4.65 1.00
C VAL A 29 10.81 -4.67 -0.41
N TYR A 30 10.60 -3.63 -1.23
CA TYR A 30 11.27 -3.54 -2.52
C TYR A 30 12.79 -3.48 -2.39
N GLY A 31 13.30 -2.83 -1.33
CA GLY A 31 14.73 -2.80 -1.02
C GLY A 31 15.33 -4.15 -0.61
N THR A 32 14.56 -5.02 0.04
CA THR A 32 15.06 -6.32 0.52
C THR A 32 14.79 -7.45 -0.47
N ASP A 33 13.59 -7.49 -1.05
CA ASP A 33 13.06 -8.65 -1.79
C ASP A 33 12.81 -8.33 -3.27
N GLY A 34 12.98 -7.07 -3.68
CA GLY A 34 12.81 -6.65 -5.08
C GLY A 34 13.78 -7.33 -6.05
N GLU A 35 14.93 -7.80 -5.57
CA GLU A 35 15.88 -8.55 -6.38
C GLU A 35 15.31 -9.90 -6.86
N LEU A 36 14.41 -10.52 -6.08
CA LEU A 36 13.75 -11.78 -6.47
C LEU A 36 12.89 -11.58 -7.72
N LEU A 37 12.22 -10.43 -7.84
CA LEU A 37 11.45 -10.07 -9.03
C LEU A 37 12.36 -9.85 -10.25
N LEU A 38 13.54 -9.25 -10.04
CA LEU A 38 14.53 -9.09 -11.12
C LEU A 38 15.11 -10.43 -11.58
N LYS A 39 15.19 -11.43 -10.68
CA LYS A 39 15.59 -12.81 -10.99
C LYS A 39 14.48 -13.62 -11.67
N GLY A 40 13.31 -13.03 -11.90
CA GLY A 40 12.19 -13.64 -12.61
C GLY A 40 11.25 -14.44 -11.71
N GLU A 41 11.33 -14.29 -10.39
CA GLU A 41 10.30 -14.84 -9.51
C GLU A 41 8.95 -14.16 -9.75
N LYS A 42 7.88 -14.95 -9.63
CA LYS A 42 6.53 -14.44 -9.81
C LYS A 42 6.16 -13.54 -8.64
N LEU A 43 5.50 -12.42 -8.94
CA LEU A 43 5.00 -11.51 -7.91
C LEU A 43 4.21 -12.25 -6.82
N SER A 44 3.34 -13.20 -7.21
CA SER A 44 2.51 -14.00 -6.29
C SER A 44 3.28 -14.73 -5.20
N ASP A 45 4.54 -15.06 -5.47
CA ASP A 45 5.36 -15.92 -4.60
C ASP A 45 6.23 -15.06 -3.65
N THR A 46 6.24 -13.74 -3.87
CA THR A 46 7.00 -12.78 -3.06
C THR A 46 6.16 -12.15 -1.96
N VAL A 47 6.83 -11.71 -0.89
CA VAL A 47 6.21 -10.94 0.20
C VAL A 47 5.76 -9.54 -0.23
N ILE A 48 6.09 -9.11 -1.47
CA ILE A 48 5.61 -7.87 -2.09
C ILE A 48 4.11 -7.97 -2.43
N CYS A 49 3.64 -9.14 -2.86
CA CYS A 49 2.26 -9.33 -3.32
C CYS A 49 1.19 -8.93 -2.29
N PRO A 50 1.30 -9.32 -1.01
CA PRO A 50 0.38 -8.85 0.03
C PRO A 50 0.21 -7.33 0.07
N PHE A 51 1.30 -6.56 -0.01
CA PHE A 51 1.26 -5.09 0.03
C PHE A 51 0.63 -4.50 -1.23
N ILE A 52 0.98 -5.04 -2.41
CA ILE A 52 0.32 -4.67 -3.67
C ILE A 52 -1.18 -4.91 -3.59
N ARG A 53 -1.62 -6.05 -3.06
CA ARG A 53 -3.05 -6.35 -2.84
C ARG A 53 -3.69 -5.42 -1.80
N MET A 54 -2.93 -4.92 -0.82
CA MET A 54 -3.43 -3.93 0.13
C MET A 54 -3.67 -2.57 -0.54
N VAL A 55 -2.74 -2.11 -1.38
CA VAL A 55 -2.92 -0.91 -2.20
C VAL A 55 -4.09 -1.10 -3.19
N GLN A 56 -4.17 -2.26 -3.83
CA GLN A 56 -5.22 -2.60 -4.81
C GLN A 56 -6.62 -2.48 -4.20
N LYS A 57 -6.81 -2.87 -2.93
CA LYS A 57 -8.10 -2.73 -2.22
C LYS A 57 -8.53 -1.28 -2.02
N LYS A 58 -7.60 -0.33 -2.10
CA LYS A 58 -7.84 1.11 -1.99
C LYS A 58 -8.11 1.76 -3.35
N CYS A 59 -7.69 1.10 -4.43
CA CYS A 59 -7.88 1.54 -5.81
C CYS A 59 -9.12 0.91 -6.46
N SER A 60 -9.67 1.56 -7.49
CA SER A 60 -10.77 1.08 -8.32
C SER A 60 -10.22 0.24 -9.47
N VAL A 61 -10.66 -1.02 -9.58
CA VAL A 61 -10.44 -1.95 -10.71
C VAL A 61 -9.06 -1.84 -11.40
N VAL A 62 -7.98 -1.74 -10.62
CA VAL A 62 -6.60 -1.84 -11.14
C VAL A 62 -6.11 -3.26 -10.87
N ASP A 63 -5.51 -3.91 -11.86
CA ASP A 63 -4.89 -5.21 -11.68
C ASP A 63 -3.63 -5.11 -10.80
N ALA A 64 -3.35 -6.15 -10.00
CA ALA A 64 -2.22 -6.16 -9.08
C ALA A 64 -0.87 -6.07 -9.82
N GLU A 65 -0.73 -6.68 -10.99
CA GLU A 65 0.50 -6.63 -11.78
C GLU A 65 0.73 -5.23 -12.34
N ILE A 66 -0.33 -4.58 -12.86
CA ILE A 66 -0.26 -3.20 -13.34
C ILE A 66 0.15 -2.27 -12.20
N LEU A 67 -0.49 -2.43 -11.03
CA LEU A 67 -0.20 -1.63 -9.84
C LEU A 67 1.25 -1.83 -9.37
N HIS A 68 1.74 -3.06 -9.39
CA HIS A 68 3.13 -3.37 -9.10
C HIS A 68 4.08 -2.67 -10.07
N LEU A 69 3.84 -2.76 -11.39
CA LEU A 69 4.70 -2.13 -12.40
C LEU A 69 4.76 -0.60 -12.25
N MET A 70 3.64 0.05 -11.95
CA MET A 70 3.59 1.49 -11.70
C MET A 70 4.44 1.86 -10.48
N LEU A 71 4.22 1.18 -9.36
CA LEU A 71 4.95 1.45 -8.12
C LEU A 71 6.43 1.07 -8.23
N TRP A 72 6.76 0.00 -8.94
CA TRP A 72 8.15 -0.41 -9.17
C TRP A 72 8.93 0.65 -9.97
N LYS A 73 8.34 1.23 -11.01
CA LYS A 73 8.96 2.32 -11.77
C LYS A 73 9.26 3.54 -10.89
N ILE A 74 8.32 3.92 -10.02
CA ILE A 74 8.51 5.01 -9.08
C ILE A 74 9.63 4.67 -8.09
N TYR A 75 9.64 3.45 -7.57
CA TYR A 75 10.70 2.97 -6.68
C TYR A 75 12.09 3.07 -7.32
N MET A 76 12.24 2.65 -8.57
CA MET A 76 13.52 2.70 -9.31
C MET A 76 14.08 4.12 -9.48
N VAL A 77 13.24 5.14 -9.52
CA VAL A 77 13.68 6.55 -9.66
C VAL A 77 13.68 7.29 -8.31
N SER A 78 13.15 6.69 -7.26
CA SER A 78 13.02 7.32 -5.94
C SER A 78 14.26 7.09 -5.09
N ALA A 79 15.00 8.16 -4.80
CA ALA A 79 16.18 8.11 -3.93
C ALA A 79 15.84 7.93 -2.43
N ARG A 80 14.63 8.29 -2.00
CA ARG A 80 14.20 8.23 -0.60
C ARG A 80 12.76 7.76 -0.46
N LYS A 81 12.45 7.17 0.70
CA LYS A 81 11.11 6.67 1.06
C LYS A 81 10.04 7.77 0.94
N GLU A 82 10.32 9.00 1.38
CA GLU A 82 9.33 10.08 1.33
C GLU A 82 8.98 10.48 -0.10
N ALA A 83 9.97 10.49 -1.00
CA ALA A 83 9.77 10.79 -2.41
C ALA A 83 8.91 9.71 -3.08
N PHE A 84 9.25 8.44 -2.84
CA PHE A 84 8.47 7.30 -3.31
C PHE A 84 7.00 7.40 -2.88
N VAL A 85 6.74 7.66 -1.60
CA VAL A 85 5.39 7.76 -1.05
C VAL A 85 4.61 8.91 -1.68
N ALA A 86 5.24 10.08 -1.86
CA ALA A 86 4.60 11.25 -2.46
C ALA A 86 4.22 11.00 -3.93
N ASP A 87 5.17 10.49 -4.71
CA ASP A 87 4.97 10.22 -6.14
C ASP A 87 3.97 9.08 -6.35
N ALA A 88 4.05 8.02 -5.54
CA ALA A 88 3.08 6.93 -5.57
C ALA A 88 1.67 7.42 -5.24
N LYS A 89 1.49 8.28 -4.23
CA LYS A 89 0.18 8.85 -3.92
C LYS A 89 -0.38 9.68 -5.08
N LYS A 90 0.46 10.49 -5.71
CA LYS A 90 0.07 11.30 -6.88
C LYS A 90 -0.34 10.43 -8.06
N GLU A 91 0.43 9.38 -8.35
CA GLU A 91 0.14 8.43 -9.43
C GLU A 91 -1.12 7.60 -9.17
N LEU A 92 -1.37 7.25 -7.90
CA LEU A 92 -2.53 6.45 -7.50
C LEU A 92 -3.82 7.27 -7.37
N GLN A 93 -3.73 8.60 -7.22
CA GLN A 93 -4.85 9.50 -7.03
C GLN A 93 -6.07 9.23 -7.95
N PRO A 94 -5.91 9.09 -9.30
CA PRO A 94 -7.06 8.85 -10.17
C PRO A 94 -7.75 7.50 -9.94
N TYR A 95 -7.07 6.55 -9.31
CA TYR A 95 -7.60 5.21 -9.04
C TYR A 95 -8.17 5.09 -7.63
N LEU A 96 -7.92 6.01 -6.70
CA LEU A 96 -8.40 5.86 -5.33
C LEU A 96 -9.93 5.89 -5.27
N THR A 97 -10.51 4.97 -4.48
CA THR A 97 -11.96 4.98 -4.25
C THR A 97 -12.34 6.15 -3.34
N LYS A 98 -13.47 6.81 -3.62
CA LYS A 98 -14.01 7.97 -2.86
C LYS A 98 -14.18 7.75 -1.35
N LYS A 99 -14.03 6.50 -0.89
CA LYS A 99 -14.12 6.10 0.53
C LYS A 99 -12.88 6.51 1.34
N ASP A 100 -11.75 6.73 0.68
CA ASP A 100 -10.48 7.13 1.29
C ASP A 100 -10.12 8.62 1.07
N GLU A 101 -10.83 9.35 0.19
CA GLU A 101 -10.63 10.81 0.01
C GLU A 101 -10.91 11.61 1.30
N LYS A 102 -11.93 11.22 2.08
CA LYS A 102 -12.37 11.98 3.28
C LYS A 102 -11.41 11.95 4.47
N GLN A 103 -10.37 11.12 4.45
CA GLN A 103 -9.36 11.08 5.53
C GLN A 103 -8.06 11.84 5.18
N ILE A 104 -7.88 12.28 3.94
CA ILE A 104 -6.67 13.00 3.52
C ILE A 104 -6.78 14.49 3.91
N ASP A 105 -7.97 15.08 3.77
CA ASP A 105 -8.21 16.49 4.06
C ASP A 105 -8.22 16.82 5.57
N THR A 106 -8.63 15.89 6.42
CA THR A 106 -8.85 16.17 7.86
C THR A 106 -7.58 16.18 8.70
N ILE A 107 -6.44 15.67 8.20
CA ILE A 107 -5.19 15.60 8.99
C ILE A 107 -4.29 16.81 8.77
N TYR A 108 -4.36 17.48 7.61
CA TYR A 108 -3.58 18.70 7.35
C TYR A 108 -4.12 19.94 8.08
N ASP A 109 -5.41 19.94 8.46
CA ASP A 109 -6.07 21.10 9.07
C ASP A 109 -5.87 21.17 10.61
N THR A 110 -5.68 20.03 11.28
CA THR A 110 -5.62 20.00 12.77
C THR A 110 -4.27 20.40 13.35
N THR A 111 -3.19 20.49 12.56
CA THR A 111 -1.85 20.82 13.10
C THR A 111 -1.51 22.32 13.11
N TYR A 112 -2.39 23.19 12.61
CA TYR A 112 -2.14 24.65 12.55
C TYR A 112 -3.05 25.52 13.43
N THR A 113 -3.84 24.92 14.33
CA THR A 113 -4.70 25.65 15.28
C THR A 113 -4.51 25.21 16.73
N ILE A 114 -3.26 25.06 17.20
CA ILE A 114 -2.97 25.27 18.62
C ILE A 114 -2.80 26.78 18.80
N ASP A 115 -3.95 27.45 18.82
CA ASP A 115 -4.04 28.88 19.14
C ASP A 115 -3.72 29.06 20.63
N ARG A 116 -2.87 30.05 20.84
CA ARG A 116 -2.19 30.42 22.06
C ARG A 116 -3.15 31.22 22.94
N ARG A 117 -4.01 30.56 23.73
CA ARG A 117 -4.75 31.21 24.83
C ARG A 117 -5.07 30.26 25.99
N HIS A 118 -4.21 30.26 27.01
CA HIS A 118 -4.51 30.82 28.34
C HIS A 118 -3.24 30.84 29.20
#